data_AF-C4IZJ9-F1
#
_entry.id   AF-C4IZJ9-F1
#
_cell.length_a   1.000
_cell.length_b   1.000
_cell.length_c   1.000
_cell.angle_alpha   90.00
_cell.angle_beta   90.00
_cell.angle_gamma   90.00
#
_symmetry.space_group_name_H-M   'P 1'
#
loop_
_entity.id
_entity.type
_entity.pdbx_description
1 polymer ?
#
loop_
_entity_poly.entity_id
_entity_poly.type
_entity_poly.pdbx_seq_one_letter_code
_entity_poly.pdbx_strand_id
1 'polypeptide(L)'
;MAQTNGNDPFSPPVSQERVVITNKHGERLVGLLHHTASNKIVVLCHGFIATKNDSLILDLAEALTKEGISVFRFDFSGNGESEGQFEYGNYRKEADDLHSVVLYLCQKSYDIAAVVGHSKGGDVVILYASVHDDVGTIVNLSGRFDLRKGIEERIGEGSIDKINKEGYLDVKDKSGMNGGLGSYCCAITYSLSFVCVFFTVLEPM
;
A
#
# COMPACT_ATOMS: atom_id res chain seq x y z
N MET A 1 -5.24 -23.00 -23.88
CA MET A 1 -3.91 -22.98 -23.23
C MET A 1 -3.02 -22.09 -24.07
N ALA A 2 -2.62 -20.94 -23.54
CA ALA A 2 -1.53 -20.14 -24.11
C ALA A 2 -0.60 -19.81 -22.94
N GLN A 3 0.54 -20.50 -22.89
CA GLN A 3 1.65 -20.12 -22.03
C GLN A 3 2.41 -19.02 -22.77
N THR A 4 2.34 -17.79 -22.28
CA THR A 4 3.24 -16.72 -22.72
C THR A 4 4.47 -16.74 -21.83
N ASN A 5 5.46 -17.56 -22.18
CA ASN A 5 6.82 -17.42 -21.65
C ASN A 5 7.45 -16.19 -22.34
N GLY A 6 7.15 -15.01 -21.81
CA GLY A 6 7.74 -13.74 -22.23
C GLY A 6 9.13 -13.56 -21.63
N ASN A 7 10.12 -14.31 -22.09
CA ASN A 7 11.52 -13.97 -21.83
C ASN A 7 12.03 -13.14 -23.01
N ASP A 8 11.88 -11.82 -22.89
CA ASP A 8 12.63 -10.88 -23.72
C ASP A 8 14.13 -11.00 -23.37
N PRO A 9 15.01 -11.38 -24.32
CA PRO A 9 16.44 -11.56 -24.06
C PRO A 9 17.16 -10.27 -23.64
N PHE A 10 16.53 -9.10 -23.70
CA PHE A 10 17.09 -7.82 -23.26
C PHE A 10 16.62 -7.38 -21.86
N SER A 11 15.72 -8.12 -21.22
CA SER A 11 15.28 -7.79 -19.86
C SER A 11 16.37 -8.11 -18.83
N PRO A 12 16.68 -7.19 -17.90
CA PRO A 12 17.70 -7.43 -16.88
C PRO A 12 17.28 -8.62 -16.00
N PRO A 13 18.22 -9.47 -15.53
CA PRO A 13 17.88 -10.57 -14.65
C PRO A 13 17.29 -10.03 -13.34
N VAL A 14 16.08 -10.48 -13.02
CA VAL A 14 15.38 -10.12 -11.78
C VAL A 14 15.37 -11.33 -10.85
N SER A 15 15.96 -11.20 -9.66
CA SER A 15 15.83 -12.21 -8.62
C SER A 15 14.72 -11.82 -7.64
N GLN A 16 13.90 -12.78 -7.22
CA GLN A 16 12.87 -12.57 -6.22
C GLN A 16 13.26 -13.19 -4.87
N GLU A 17 13.16 -12.42 -3.80
CA GLU A 17 13.43 -12.85 -2.43
C GLU A 17 12.24 -12.54 -1.53
N ARG A 18 11.77 -13.54 -0.79
CA ARG A 18 10.75 -13.34 0.25
C ARG A 18 11.42 -12.78 1.51
N VAL A 19 10.92 -11.64 1.98
CA VAL A 19 11.47 -10.92 3.13
C VAL A 19 10.43 -10.81 4.24
N VAL A 20 10.87 -10.93 5.48
CA VAL A 20 10.04 -10.71 6.67
C VAL A 20 10.66 -9.58 7.50
N ILE A 21 9.87 -8.56 7.79
CA ILE A 21 10.28 -7.36 8.51
C ILE A 21 9.42 -7.27 9.78
N THR A 22 10.04 -6.99 10.93
CA THR A 22 9.28 -6.73 12.16
C THR A 22 8.96 -5.25 12.22
N ASN A 23 7.68 -4.88 12.29
CA ASN A 23 7.27 -3.49 12.42
C ASN A 23 7.50 -2.95 13.85
N LYS A 24 7.29 -1.65 14.06
CA LYS A 24 7.42 -1.04 15.39
C LYS A 24 6.44 -1.57 16.44
N HIS A 25 5.40 -2.29 16.03
CA HIS A 25 4.39 -2.90 16.88
C HIS A 25 4.70 -4.37 17.23
N GLY A 26 5.82 -4.91 16.74
CA GLY A 26 6.23 -6.31 16.99
C GLY A 26 5.55 -7.34 16.08
N GLU A 27 4.81 -6.89 15.05
CA GLU A 27 4.16 -7.77 14.08
C GLU A 27 5.08 -8.01 12.88
N ARG A 28 5.01 -9.22 12.30
CA ARG A 28 5.76 -9.56 11.09
C ARG A 28 5.02 -9.10 9.84
N LEU A 29 5.67 -8.21 9.08
CA LEU A 29 5.29 -7.80 7.73
C LEU A 29 6.00 -8.68 6.71
N VAL A 30 5.25 -9.20 5.73
CA VAL A 30 5.76 -10.09 4.70
C VAL A 30 5.78 -9.37 3.35
N GLY A 31 6.94 -9.34 2.70
CA GLY A 31 7.11 -8.77 1.38
C GLY A 31 7.92 -9.63 0.42
N LEU A 32 7.92 -9.21 -0.84
CA LEU A 32 8.72 -9.79 -1.90
C LEU A 32 9.60 -8.69 -2.51
N LEU A 33 10.90 -8.89 -2.43
CA LEU A 33 11.93 -8.06 -3.03
C LEU A 33 12.21 -8.58 -4.44
N HIS A 34 12.06 -7.72 -5.43
CA HIS A 34 12.46 -7.92 -6.81
C HIS A 34 13.74 -7.14 -7.02
N HIS A 35 14.88 -7.83 -6.92
CA HIS A 35 16.17 -7.21 -7.07
C HIS A 35 16.61 -7.24 -8.53
N THR A 36 16.93 -6.05 -9.05
CA THR A 36 17.64 -5.84 -10.32
C THR A 36 19.10 -5.49 -10.01
N ALA A 37 19.93 -5.22 -11.02
CA ALA A 37 21.31 -4.75 -10.81
C ALA A 37 21.43 -3.34 -10.16
N SER A 38 20.30 -2.67 -9.85
CA SER A 38 20.25 -1.33 -9.27
C SER A 38 19.94 -1.37 -7.77
N ASN A 39 20.59 -0.49 -7.00
CA ASN A 39 20.25 -0.24 -5.60
C ASN A 39 19.10 0.77 -5.44
N LYS A 40 18.59 1.38 -6.52
CA LYS A 40 17.37 2.18 -6.47
C LYS A 40 16.15 1.25 -6.36
N ILE A 41 15.29 1.54 -5.39
CA ILE A 41 14.11 0.73 -5.11
C ILE A 41 12.84 1.55 -5.03
N VAL A 42 11.74 0.98 -5.54
CA VAL A 42 10.38 1.51 -5.36
C VAL A 42 9.61 0.61 -4.42
N VAL A 43 8.96 1.19 -3.41
CA VAL A 43 8.08 0.45 -2.48
C VAL A 43 6.63 0.56 -2.94
N LEU A 44 5.96 -0.57 -3.15
CA LEU A 44 4.55 -0.63 -3.58
C LEU A 44 3.63 -1.02 -2.42
N CYS A 45 2.63 -0.18 -2.17
CA CYS A 45 1.66 -0.31 -1.10
C CYS A 45 0.26 -0.59 -1.65
N HIS A 46 -0.36 -1.70 -1.21
CA HIS A 46 -1.67 -2.15 -1.67
C HIS A 46 -2.84 -1.37 -1.02
N GLY A 47 -4.05 -1.62 -1.52
CA GLY A 47 -5.28 -0.95 -1.08
C GLY A 47 -6.06 -1.69 0.02
N PHE A 48 -7.36 -1.44 0.07
CA PHE A 48 -8.32 -2.01 1.02
C PHE A 48 -8.65 -3.48 0.73
N ILE A 49 -8.53 -4.37 1.72
CA ILE A 49 -8.75 -5.83 1.57
C ILE A 49 -8.02 -6.35 0.33
N ALA A 50 -6.77 -5.91 0.21
CA ALA A 50 -5.88 -6.21 -0.90
C ALA A 50 -4.62 -6.87 -0.35
N THR A 51 -3.79 -7.37 -1.24
CA THR A 51 -2.49 -7.93 -0.89
C THR A 51 -1.41 -7.39 -1.82
N LYS A 52 -0.15 -7.67 -1.47
CA LYS A 52 1.01 -7.45 -2.35
C LYS A 52 0.95 -8.22 -3.67
N ASN A 53 -0.01 -9.14 -3.85
CA ASN A 53 -0.18 -9.97 -5.04
C ASN A 53 -1.37 -9.54 -5.91
N ASP A 54 -2.01 -8.42 -5.60
CA ASP A 54 -3.08 -7.87 -6.46
C ASP A 54 -2.54 -7.45 -7.82
N SER A 55 -3.36 -7.57 -8.87
CA SER A 55 -2.91 -7.42 -10.27
C SER A 55 -2.20 -6.11 -10.52
N LEU A 56 -2.76 -4.97 -10.11
CA LEU A 56 -2.12 -3.66 -10.31
C LEU A 56 -0.74 -3.57 -9.64
N ILE A 57 -0.57 -4.17 -8.46
CA ILE A 57 0.72 -4.17 -7.75
C ILE A 57 1.74 -5.06 -8.48
N LEU A 58 1.28 -6.19 -9.03
CA LEU A 58 2.12 -7.07 -9.85
C LEU A 58 2.51 -6.41 -11.17
N ASP A 59 1.57 -5.77 -11.85
CA ASP A 59 1.78 -5.08 -13.13
C ASP A 59 2.79 -3.93 -12.97
N LEU A 60 2.66 -3.14 -11.89
CA LEU A 60 3.64 -2.10 -11.54
C LEU A 60 5.01 -2.68 -11.24
N ALA A 61 5.09 -3.78 -10.49
CA ALA A 61 6.37 -4.42 -10.17
C ALA A 61 7.06 -4.94 -11.45
N GLU A 62 6.31 -5.56 -12.35
CA GLU A 62 6.82 -6.05 -13.63
C GLU A 62 7.31 -4.89 -14.51
N ALA A 63 6.51 -3.82 -14.65
CA ALA A 63 6.86 -2.67 -15.46
C ALA A 63 8.15 -1.98 -14.94
N LEU A 64 8.25 -1.74 -13.64
CA LEU A 64 9.42 -1.11 -13.04
C LEU A 64 10.68 -1.97 -13.13
N THR A 65 10.56 -3.28 -12.94
CA THR A 65 11.71 -4.20 -13.01
C THR A 65 12.21 -4.39 -14.44
N LYS A 66 11.33 -4.32 -15.46
CA LYS A 66 11.72 -4.25 -16.89
C LYS A 66 12.58 -3.02 -17.20
N GLU A 67 12.31 -1.90 -16.55
CA GLU A 67 13.13 -0.68 -16.62
C GLU A 67 14.39 -0.73 -15.73
N GLY A 68 14.69 -1.89 -15.12
CA GLY A 68 15.88 -2.09 -14.30
C GLY A 68 15.80 -1.50 -12.89
N ILE A 69 14.61 -1.10 -12.42
CA ILE A 69 14.40 -0.57 -11.07
C ILE A 69 14.04 -1.72 -10.12
N SER A 70 14.71 -1.82 -8.96
CA SER A 70 14.34 -2.81 -7.95
C SER A 70 12.97 -2.44 -7.35
N VAL A 71 12.20 -3.44 -6.92
CA VAL A 71 10.87 -3.22 -6.34
C VAL A 71 10.71 -3.99 -5.04
N PHE A 72 10.13 -3.37 -4.02
CA PHE A 72 9.64 -4.06 -2.84
C PHE A 72 8.13 -3.92 -2.73
N ARG A 73 7.42 -5.04 -2.67
CA ARG A 73 5.97 -5.06 -2.45
C ARG A 73 5.67 -5.90 -1.21
N PHE A 74 4.82 -5.41 -0.32
CA PHE A 74 4.57 -6.05 0.97
C PHE A 74 3.11 -5.97 1.39
N ASP A 75 2.71 -6.87 2.28
CA ASP A 75 1.39 -6.83 2.91
C ASP A 75 1.46 -5.93 4.16
N PHE A 76 0.57 -4.95 4.26
CA PHE A 76 0.37 -4.22 5.52
C PHE A 76 -0.08 -5.15 6.64
N SER A 77 0.14 -4.75 7.90
CA SER A 77 -0.35 -5.53 9.03
C SER A 77 -1.85 -5.80 8.92
N GLY A 78 -2.26 -7.02 9.27
CA GLY A 78 -3.64 -7.50 9.14
C GLY A 78 -4.06 -7.90 7.72
N ASN A 79 -3.18 -7.88 6.73
CA ASN A 79 -3.48 -8.27 5.35
C ASN A 79 -2.57 -9.41 4.87
N GLY A 80 -3.06 -10.20 3.92
CA GLY A 80 -2.28 -11.23 3.22
C GLY A 80 -1.55 -12.19 4.16
N GLU A 81 -0.22 -12.24 4.02
CA GLU A 81 0.67 -13.08 4.85
C GLU A 81 1.22 -12.35 6.09
N SER A 82 0.94 -11.06 6.25
CA SER A 82 1.41 -10.27 7.39
C SER A 82 0.57 -10.54 8.64
N GLU A 83 1.20 -10.45 9.80
CA GLU A 83 0.53 -10.54 11.09
C GLU A 83 -0.34 -9.31 11.39
N GLY A 84 -1.11 -9.39 12.46
CA GLY A 84 -2.00 -8.34 12.93
C GLY A 84 -3.46 -8.65 12.67
N GLN A 85 -4.33 -7.67 12.94
CA GLN A 85 -5.75 -7.73 12.64
C GLN A 85 -6.09 -6.63 11.64
N PHE A 86 -6.92 -6.98 10.66
CA PHE A 86 -7.36 -6.04 9.64
C PHE A 86 -8.27 -4.96 10.26
N GLU A 87 -7.93 -3.70 10.03
CA GLU A 87 -8.77 -2.56 10.39
C GLU A 87 -8.69 -1.50 9.29
N TYR A 88 -9.84 -0.99 8.87
CA TYR A 88 -9.88 -0.01 7.79
C TYR A 88 -9.19 1.30 8.17
N GLY A 89 -9.42 1.80 9.38
CA GLY A 89 -8.99 3.14 9.76
C GLY A 89 -7.55 3.23 10.29
N ASN A 90 -6.80 2.12 10.26
CA ASN A 90 -5.43 2.04 10.80
C ASN A 90 -4.35 2.68 9.91
N TYR A 91 -4.68 3.75 9.20
CA TYR A 91 -3.77 4.49 8.32
C TYR A 91 -2.46 4.90 9.00
N ARG A 92 -2.49 5.35 10.27
CA ARG A 92 -1.28 5.69 11.03
C ARG A 92 -0.39 4.47 11.26
N LYS A 93 -0.99 3.37 11.70
CA LYS A 93 -0.30 2.08 11.89
C LYS A 93 0.30 1.58 10.58
N GLU A 94 -0.42 1.71 9.46
CA GLU A 94 0.09 1.34 8.14
C GLU A 94 1.20 2.29 7.65
N ALA A 95 1.15 3.59 7.99
CA ALA A 95 2.27 4.49 7.73
C ALA A 95 3.51 4.06 8.55
N ASP A 96 3.31 3.60 9.78
CA ASP A 96 4.38 3.05 10.61
C ASP A 96 4.93 1.72 10.10
N ASP A 97 4.07 0.87 9.52
CA ASP A 97 4.46 -0.34 8.80
C ASP A 97 5.38 0.01 7.63
N LEU A 98 4.95 0.98 6.81
CA LEU A 98 5.73 1.48 5.68
C LEU A 98 7.07 2.08 6.15
N HIS A 99 7.10 2.84 7.25
CA HIS A 99 8.35 3.35 7.79
C HIS A 99 9.31 2.23 8.20
N SER A 100 8.78 1.18 8.84
CA SER A 100 9.58 0.01 9.21
C SER A 100 10.18 -0.68 7.98
N VAL A 101 9.42 -0.75 6.88
CA VAL A 101 9.89 -1.25 5.58
C VAL A 101 11.00 -0.36 5.00
N VAL A 102 10.79 0.96 4.96
CA VAL A 102 11.77 1.92 4.46
C VAL A 102 13.08 1.83 5.22
N LEU A 103 13.04 1.84 6.56
CA LEU A 103 14.22 1.71 7.40
C LEU A 103 14.97 0.39 7.15
N TYR A 104 14.25 -0.72 7.00
CA TYR A 104 14.85 -2.02 6.68
C TYR A 104 15.59 -1.98 5.33
N LEU A 105 14.97 -1.42 4.29
CA LEU A 105 15.57 -1.33 2.95
C LEU A 105 16.80 -0.40 2.94
N CYS A 106 16.73 0.73 3.65
CA CYS A 106 17.88 1.61 3.84
C CYS A 106 19.05 0.90 4.55
N GLN A 107 18.78 0.09 5.58
CA GLN A 107 19.79 -0.74 6.24
C GLN A 107 20.42 -1.78 5.30
N LYS A 108 19.66 -2.23 4.28
CA LYS A 108 20.15 -3.09 3.20
C LYS A 108 20.85 -2.32 2.07
N SER A 109 21.14 -1.03 2.27
CA SER A 109 21.82 -0.14 1.31
C SER A 109 21.04 0.12 0.01
N TYR A 110 19.70 -0.05 0.04
CA TYR A 110 18.85 0.45 -1.02
C TYR A 110 18.62 1.96 -0.89
N ASP A 111 18.54 2.64 -2.03
CA ASP A 111 18.12 4.03 -2.17
C ASP A 111 16.63 4.07 -2.52
N ILE A 112 15.79 4.61 -1.63
CA ILE A 112 14.33 4.64 -1.82
C ILE A 112 14.00 5.71 -2.86
N ALA A 113 13.85 5.29 -4.11
CA ALA A 113 13.57 6.19 -5.22
C ALA A 113 12.16 6.77 -5.15
N ALA A 114 11.18 5.95 -4.75
CA ALA A 114 9.81 6.37 -4.52
C ALA A 114 9.03 5.37 -3.65
N VAL A 115 7.96 5.86 -3.03
CA VAL A 115 6.89 5.01 -2.49
C VAL A 115 5.62 5.27 -3.29
N VAL A 116 4.96 4.19 -3.71
CA VAL A 116 3.73 4.23 -4.51
C VAL A 116 2.61 3.56 -3.73
N GLY A 117 1.49 4.25 -3.54
CA GLY A 117 0.32 3.74 -2.85
C GLY A 117 -0.91 3.71 -3.75
N HIS A 118 -1.62 2.58 -3.79
CA HIS A 118 -2.87 2.45 -4.53
C HIS A 118 -4.10 2.49 -3.60
N SER A 119 -5.13 3.25 -3.99
CA SER A 119 -6.40 3.35 -3.27
C SER A 119 -6.17 3.74 -1.80
N LYS A 120 -6.59 2.91 -0.84
CA LYS A 120 -6.28 3.11 0.60
C LYS A 120 -4.78 3.30 0.86
N GLY A 121 -3.91 2.57 0.15
CA GLY A 121 -2.46 2.72 0.23
C GLY A 121 -2.01 4.10 -0.26
N GLY A 122 -2.73 4.74 -1.18
CA GLY A 122 -2.49 6.12 -1.61
C GLY A 122 -2.67 7.12 -0.46
N ASP A 123 -3.67 6.89 0.40
CA ASP A 123 -3.90 7.71 1.59
C ASP A 123 -2.78 7.49 2.64
N VAL A 124 -2.35 6.24 2.80
CA VAL A 124 -1.26 5.85 3.71
C VAL A 124 0.06 6.52 3.33
N VAL A 125 0.45 6.49 2.05
CA VAL A 125 1.75 7.04 1.62
C VAL A 125 1.80 8.57 1.75
N ILE A 126 0.66 9.25 1.60
CA ILE A 126 0.55 10.68 1.84
C ILE A 126 0.68 10.99 3.34
N LEU A 127 -0.01 10.23 4.19
CA LEU A 127 0.14 10.37 5.64
C LEU A 127 1.57 10.09 6.10
N TYR A 128 2.17 9.02 5.59
CA TYR A 128 3.57 8.66 5.82
C TYR A 128 4.51 9.83 5.56
N ALA A 129 4.40 10.45 4.38
CA ALA A 129 5.22 11.58 3.98
C ALA A 129 5.11 12.76 4.96
N SER A 130 3.90 13.03 5.46
CA SER A 130 3.65 14.11 6.42
C SER A 130 4.20 13.86 7.83
N VAL A 131 4.51 12.60 8.18
CA VAL A 131 4.95 12.21 9.52
C VAL A 131 6.46 11.94 9.55
N HIS A 132 7.02 11.33 8.51
CA HIS A 132 8.41 10.85 8.49
C HIS A 132 9.35 11.69 7.61
N ASP A 133 8.85 12.30 6.53
CA ASP A 133 9.60 13.21 5.63
C ASP A 133 11.01 12.72 5.20
N ASP A 134 11.18 11.40 5.05
CA ASP A 134 12.47 10.75 4.76
C ASP A 134 12.56 10.14 3.35
N VAL A 135 11.47 10.20 2.57
CA VAL A 135 11.41 9.77 1.17
C VAL A 135 10.98 10.95 0.29
N GLY A 136 11.83 11.31 -0.68
CA GLY A 136 11.62 12.50 -1.51
C GLY A 136 10.53 12.38 -2.58
N THR A 137 10.09 11.17 -2.92
CA THR A 137 9.08 10.93 -3.97
C THR A 137 7.95 10.04 -3.48
N ILE A 138 6.72 10.56 -3.55
CA ILE A 138 5.50 9.87 -3.15
C ILE A 138 4.53 9.88 -4.34
N VAL A 139 3.98 8.72 -4.68
CA VAL A 139 3.01 8.58 -5.75
C VAL A 139 1.69 8.06 -5.17
N ASN A 140 0.66 8.91 -5.24
CA ASN A 140 -0.71 8.54 -4.91
C ASN A 140 -1.44 8.08 -6.17
N LEU A 141 -1.77 6.79 -6.25
CA LEU A 141 -2.56 6.19 -7.32
C LEU A 141 -3.99 5.95 -6.83
N SER A 142 -4.92 6.81 -7.24
CA SER A 142 -6.36 6.66 -6.94
C SER A 142 -6.70 6.62 -5.44
N GLY A 143 -5.86 7.20 -4.58
CA GLY A 143 -6.19 7.48 -3.18
C GLY A 143 -7.19 8.64 -3.07
N ARG A 144 -7.90 8.68 -1.95
CA ARG A 144 -8.93 9.67 -1.69
C ARG A 144 -8.30 10.92 -1.09
N PHE A 145 -8.49 12.05 -1.75
CA PHE A 145 -8.06 13.34 -1.20
C PHE A 145 -8.95 13.80 -0.01
N ASP A 146 -10.21 13.34 0.05
CA ASP A 146 -11.13 13.60 1.15
C ASP A 146 -11.57 12.29 1.81
N LEU A 147 -10.86 11.92 2.87
CA LEU A 147 -11.14 10.71 3.64
C LEU A 147 -12.48 10.76 4.36
N ARG A 148 -12.91 11.94 4.84
CA ARG A 148 -14.17 12.07 5.59
C ARG A 148 -15.34 11.74 4.67
N LYS A 149 -15.40 12.42 3.53
CA LYS A 149 -16.43 12.17 2.52
C LYS A 149 -16.36 10.74 1.99
N GLY A 150 -15.15 10.23 1.76
CA GLY A 150 -14.95 8.86 1.29
C GLY A 150 -15.47 7.79 2.26
N ILE A 151 -15.31 8.00 3.56
CA ILE A 151 -15.83 7.10 4.60
C ILE A 151 -17.37 7.14 4.61
N GLU A 152 -17.96 8.33 4.56
CA GLU A 152 -19.43 8.48 4.53
C GLU A 152 -20.04 7.87 3.27
N GLU A 153 -19.43 8.08 2.10
CA GLU A 153 -19.87 7.47 0.84
C GLU A 153 -19.76 5.94 0.87
N ARG A 154 -18.74 5.38 1.54
CA ARG A 154 -18.49 3.94 1.57
C ARG A 154 -19.31 3.21 2.62
N ILE A 155 -19.45 3.79 3.81
CA ILE A 155 -20.04 3.12 4.98
C ILE A 155 -21.47 3.60 5.24
N GLY A 156 -21.77 4.86 4.90
CA GLY A 156 -23.07 5.48 5.08
C GLY A 156 -22.99 6.80 5.84
N GLU A 157 -24.02 7.62 5.67
CA GLU A 157 -24.16 8.90 6.36
C GLU A 157 -24.18 8.71 7.90
N GLY A 158 -23.52 9.61 8.63
CA GLY A 158 -23.39 9.54 10.09
C GLY A 158 -22.38 8.50 10.61
N SER A 159 -21.65 7.82 9.73
CA SER A 159 -20.59 6.87 10.14
C SER A 159 -19.48 7.58 10.92
N ILE A 160 -19.10 8.78 10.51
CA ILE A 160 -18.07 9.58 11.19
C ILE A 160 -18.51 9.93 12.62
N ASP A 161 -19.77 10.30 12.84
CA ASP A 161 -20.28 10.62 14.18
C ASP A 161 -20.26 9.40 15.10
N LYS A 162 -20.61 8.23 14.59
CA LYS A 162 -20.53 6.97 15.34
C LYS A 162 -19.09 6.65 15.71
N ILE A 163 -18.16 6.74 14.76
CA ILE A 163 -16.75 6.46 15.04
C ILE A 163 -16.18 7.48 16.04
N ASN A 164 -16.55 8.77 15.93
CA ASN A 164 -16.13 9.79 16.89
C ASN A 164 -16.68 9.53 18.31
N LYS A 165 -17.88 8.96 18.42
CA LYS A 165 -18.54 8.66 19.70
C LYS A 165 -18.04 7.35 20.33
N GLU A 166 -17.88 6.31 19.52
CA GLU A 166 -17.64 4.94 19.98
C GLU A 166 -16.17 4.52 19.82
N GLY A 167 -15.36 5.30 19.10
CA GLY A 167 -13.96 5.02 18.77
C GLY A 167 -13.81 4.07 17.58
N TYR A 168 -14.82 3.25 17.30
CA TYR A 168 -14.82 2.31 16.19
C TYR A 168 -16.22 2.15 15.58
N LEU A 169 -16.29 1.52 14.41
CA LEU A 169 -17.52 1.06 13.79
C LEU A 169 -17.30 -0.31 13.16
N ASP A 170 -18.09 -1.30 13.55
CA ASP A 170 -18.10 -2.60 12.89
C ASP A 170 -19.05 -2.56 11.70
N VAL A 171 -18.53 -2.85 10.51
CA VAL A 171 -19.34 -2.89 9.28
C VAL A 171 -19.58 -4.34 8.92
N LYS A 172 -20.85 -4.76 8.86
CA LYS A 172 -21.24 -6.09 8.39
C LYS A 172 -21.65 -6.03 6.92
N ASP A 173 -21.30 -7.05 6.15
CA ASP A 173 -21.74 -7.16 4.74
C ASP A 173 -23.27 -7.37 4.64
N LYS A 174 -23.86 -6.94 3.52
CA LYS A 174 -25.30 -7.06 3.20
C LYS A 174 -25.80 -8.50 3.08
N SER A 175 -24.90 -9.49 3.09
CA SER A 175 -25.22 -10.91 2.98
C SER A 175 -25.60 -11.57 4.32
N GLY A 176 -25.40 -10.92 5.47
CA GLY A 176 -25.65 -11.52 6.79
C GLY A 176 -24.79 -12.75 7.10
N MET A 177 -23.86 -13.11 6.21
CA MET A 177 -22.84 -14.11 6.46
C MET A 177 -21.68 -13.44 7.20
N ASN A 178 -21.18 -14.09 8.24
CA ASN A 178 -20.03 -13.66 9.03
C ASN A 178 -18.72 -13.75 8.20
N GLY A 179 -18.62 -12.97 7.12
CA GLY A 179 -17.35 -12.58 6.51
C GLY A 179 -16.98 -11.24 7.12
N GLY A 180 -16.15 -11.27 8.16
CA GLY A 180 -15.79 -10.09 8.95
C GLY A 180 -15.15 -9.00 8.10
N LEU A 181 -15.93 -7.98 7.71
CA LEU A 181 -15.34 -6.69 7.38
C LEU A 181 -14.91 -6.07 8.71
N GLY A 182 -13.59 -5.95 8.87
CA GLY A 182 -12.97 -5.53 10.13
C GLY A 182 -13.45 -4.18 10.66
N SER A 183 -13.09 -3.90 11.91
CA SER A 183 -13.46 -2.68 12.62
C SER A 183 -12.85 -1.44 11.97
N TYR A 184 -13.62 -0.35 11.93
CA TYR A 184 -13.22 0.95 11.40
C TYR A 184 -12.90 1.87 12.59
N CYS A 185 -11.64 1.98 13.00
CA CYS A 185 -11.20 2.88 14.07
C CYS A 185 -10.78 4.25 13.50
N CYS A 186 -11.34 5.37 13.98
CA CYS A 186 -10.90 6.70 13.50
C CYS A 186 -9.64 7.13 14.23
N ALA A 187 -8.54 7.29 13.50
CA ALA A 187 -7.37 8.00 13.98
C ALA A 187 -6.80 8.95 12.92
N ILE A 188 -7.60 9.81 12.27
CA ILE A 188 -7.05 10.93 11.48
C ILE A 188 -7.92 12.20 11.55
N THR A 189 -7.33 13.25 12.09
CA THR A 189 -7.60 14.65 11.70
C THR A 189 -6.31 15.25 11.16
N TYR A 190 -6.15 15.40 9.84
CA TYR A 190 -5.23 16.38 9.25
C TYR A 190 -5.71 16.80 7.85
N SER A 191 -5.55 18.09 7.56
CA SER A 191 -5.77 18.72 6.25
C SER A 191 -4.41 18.91 5.60
N LEU A 192 -4.16 18.23 4.49
CA LEU A 192 -2.96 18.43 3.67
C LEU A 192 -3.35 18.40 2.19
N SER A 193 -2.93 19.43 1.46
CA SER A 193 -3.12 19.56 0.01
C SER A 193 -1.88 19.01 -0.70
N PHE A 194 -2.03 17.96 -1.51
CA PHE A 194 -0.97 17.42 -2.36
C PHE A 194 -1.49 17.07 -3.76
N VAL A 195 -0.57 17.10 -4.73
CA VAL A 195 -0.82 16.93 -6.17
C VAL A 195 -1.15 15.47 -6.48
N CYS A 196 -2.35 15.24 -7.03
CA CYS A 196 -2.80 13.94 -7.52
C CYS A 196 -2.30 13.73 -8.95
N VAL A 197 -1.52 12.67 -9.21
CA VAL A 197 -1.14 12.29 -10.58
C VAL A 197 -2.16 11.27 -11.08
N PHE A 198 -3.12 11.72 -11.88
CA PHE A 198 -4.00 10.82 -12.63
C PHE A 198 -3.24 10.28 -13.85
N PHE A 199 -2.84 9.01 -13.82
CA PHE A 199 -2.52 8.31 -15.07
C PHE A 199 -3.83 7.86 -15.72
N THR A 200 -4.33 8.67 -16.65
CA THR A 200 -5.30 8.17 -17.63
C THR A 200 -4.51 7.36 -18.65
N VAL A 201 -4.64 6.03 -18.62
CA VAL A 201 -4.20 5.19 -19.75
C VAL A 201 -5.13 5.53 -20.91
N LEU A 202 -4.67 6.39 -21.81
CA LEU A 202 -5.32 6.61 -23.10
C LEU A 202 -4.79 5.52 -24.03
N GLU A 203 -5.59 4.49 -24.27
CA GLU A 203 -5.31 3.58 -25.39
C GLU A 203 -5.44 4.35 -26.72
N PRO A 204 -4.52 4.16 -27.67
CA PRO A 204 -4.64 4.73 -28.99
C PRO A 204 -5.75 4.01 -29.78
N MET A 205 -6.63 4.80 -30.41
CA MET A 205 -7.61 4.33 -31.39
C MET A 205 -6.96 3.75 -32.64
#